data_AF-A0A518HLR7-F1
#
_entry.id   AF-A0A518HLR7-F1
#
_cell.length_a   1.000
_cell.length_b   1.000
_cell.length_c   1.000
_cell.angle_alpha   90.00
_cell.angle_beta   90.00
_cell.angle_gamma   90.00
#
_symmetry.space_group_name_H-M   'P 1'
#
loop_
_entity.id
_entity.type
_entity.pdbx_description
1 polymer ?
#
loop_
_entity_poly.entity_id
_entity_poly.type
_entity_poly.pdbx_seq_one_letter_code
_entity_poly.pdbx_strand_id
1 'polypeptide(L)'
;MRLKRIWTIHISTLITMIIWAAMDPLFPTMVQRYAWAGPAEAVGWIRWGGLASLVVIAATSLAAVLMTRTQRWRVGLRQSSLRRLLAITTVIALWCGLVIHHESIAWQGKRVRFAWRIDELEAIVAPLRNQWPERDGELPATGPFMAYPFGRPTTLVLLQSPALASQHVYVSAIERCDDGAIKLQLTGTDGGDWAEWHPPHSRPISFVGGLADPHQLRTATAIGSGWYLVRYDA
;
A
#
# COMPACT_ATOMS: atom_id res chain seq x y z
N MET A 1 27.61 13.97 -22.34
CA MET A 1 26.20 14.40 -22.12
C MET A 1 26.15 15.75 -21.42
N ARG A 2 25.21 16.65 -21.79
CA ARG A 2 25.00 17.91 -21.06
C ARG A 2 24.48 17.61 -19.64
N LEU A 3 25.05 18.24 -18.61
CA LEU A 3 24.69 18.06 -17.20
C LEU A 3 23.17 18.12 -16.94
N LYS A 4 22.47 19.04 -17.62
CA LYS A 4 21.01 19.16 -17.56
C LYS A 4 20.29 17.84 -17.88
N ARG A 5 20.76 17.09 -18.87
CA ARG A 5 20.18 15.81 -19.28
C ARG A 5 20.34 14.73 -18.20
N ILE A 6 21.49 14.69 -17.52
CA ILE A 6 21.74 13.75 -16.42
C ILE A 6 20.77 14.04 -15.25
N TRP A 7 20.57 15.31 -14.93
CA TRP A 7 19.60 15.72 -13.91
C TRP A 7 18.16 15.36 -14.27
N THR A 8 17.75 15.61 -15.51
CA THR A 8 16.40 15.22 -15.97
C THR A 8 16.19 13.72 -15.83
N ILE A 9 17.15 12.89 -16.25
CA ILE A 9 17.08 11.43 -16.12
C ILE A 9 17.01 11.02 -14.65
N HIS A 10 17.80 11.64 -13.78
CA HIS A 10 17.84 11.26 -12.37
C HIS A 10 16.53 11.61 -11.65
N ILE A 11 16.00 12.82 -11.89
CA ILE A 11 14.72 13.25 -11.32
C ILE A 11 13.57 12.40 -11.87
N SER A 12 13.56 12.11 -13.17
CA SER A 12 12.52 11.24 -13.74
C SER A 12 12.58 9.84 -13.13
N THR A 13 13.79 9.28 -12.94
CA THR A 13 13.98 7.96 -12.31
C THR A 13 13.44 7.95 -10.88
N LEU A 14 13.72 9.00 -10.10
CA LEU A 14 13.22 9.14 -8.72
C LEU A 14 11.69 9.22 -8.70
N ILE A 15 11.09 10.05 -9.56
CA ILE A 15 9.63 10.19 -9.65
C ILE A 15 8.99 8.87 -10.06
N THR A 16 9.53 8.18 -11.07
CA THR A 16 9.04 6.87 -11.50
C THR A 16 9.11 5.86 -10.36
N MET A 17 10.19 5.85 -9.57
CA MET A 17 10.30 4.94 -8.43
C MET A 17 9.26 5.24 -7.35
N ILE A 18 9.00 6.51 -7.04
CA ILE A 18 7.97 6.91 -6.07
C ILE A 18 6.58 6.51 -6.55
N ILE A 19 6.25 6.80 -7.82
CA ILE A 19 4.95 6.43 -8.41
C ILE A 19 4.79 4.91 -8.39
N TRP A 20 5.83 4.17 -8.76
CA TRP A 20 5.77 2.71 -8.75
C TRP A 20 5.60 2.16 -7.33
N ALA A 21 6.34 2.68 -6.35
CA ALA A 21 6.21 2.32 -4.94
C ALA A 21 4.79 2.59 -4.40
N ALA A 22 4.15 3.65 -4.87
CA ALA A 22 2.78 3.97 -4.50
C ALA A 22 1.74 3.12 -5.24
N MET A 23 1.98 2.72 -6.50
CA MET A 23 0.97 2.06 -7.33
C MET A 23 1.03 0.53 -7.27
N ASP A 24 2.20 -0.06 -7.06
CA ASP A 24 2.37 -1.53 -7.04
C ASP A 24 2.22 -2.08 -5.62
N PRO A 25 1.21 -2.93 -5.35
CA PRO A 25 0.96 -3.50 -4.03
C PRO A 25 2.10 -4.41 -3.55
N LEU A 26 2.89 -4.97 -4.47
CA LEU A 26 4.00 -5.86 -4.15
C LEU A 26 5.32 -5.12 -3.95
N PHE A 27 5.34 -3.79 -3.98
CA PHE A 27 6.57 -3.03 -3.80
C PHE A 27 7.24 -3.24 -2.43
N PRO A 28 6.52 -3.22 -1.28
CA PRO A 28 7.14 -3.47 0.01
C PRO A 28 7.77 -4.87 0.10
N THR A 29 7.10 -5.88 -0.45
CA THR A 29 7.60 -7.26 -0.43
C THR A 29 8.82 -7.43 -1.33
N MET A 30 8.91 -6.69 -2.44
CA MET A 30 10.12 -6.60 -3.26
C MET A 30 11.31 -6.06 -2.48
N VAL A 31 11.13 -4.95 -1.76
CA VAL A 31 12.20 -4.30 -1.00
C VAL A 31 12.64 -5.15 0.19
N GLN A 32 11.71 -5.74 0.94
CA GLN A 32 12.03 -6.58 2.09
C GLN A 32 12.73 -7.89 1.70
N ARG A 33 12.29 -8.56 0.62
CA ARG A 33 12.90 -9.83 0.18
C ARG A 33 14.29 -9.67 -0.44
N TYR A 34 14.63 -8.48 -0.92
CA TYR A 34 15.99 -8.16 -1.39
C TYR A 34 17.08 -8.49 -0.36
N ALA A 35 16.75 -8.39 0.93
CA ALA A 35 17.74 -8.52 1.98
C ALA A 35 18.07 -9.98 2.37
N TRP A 36 17.21 -10.98 2.10
CA TRP A 36 17.37 -12.33 2.70
C TRP A 36 16.99 -13.56 1.85
N ALA A 37 16.31 -13.48 0.68
CA ALA A 37 15.94 -14.71 -0.07
C ALA A 37 15.73 -14.50 -1.58
N GLY A 38 16.07 -15.55 -2.36
CA GLY A 38 16.16 -15.54 -3.83
C GLY A 38 14.89 -15.08 -4.59
N PRO A 39 15.05 -14.44 -5.77
CA PRO A 39 13.95 -13.79 -6.48
C PRO A 39 13.37 -14.73 -7.55
N ALA A 40 12.13 -15.22 -7.39
CA ALA A 40 11.38 -15.67 -8.57
C ALA A 40 9.88 -15.83 -8.32
N GLU A 41 9.49 -16.64 -7.34
CA GLU A 41 8.16 -17.28 -7.43
C GLU A 41 6.98 -16.38 -7.06
N ALA A 42 7.13 -15.44 -6.10
CA ALA A 42 6.00 -14.66 -5.61
C ALA A 42 5.77 -13.30 -6.32
N VAL A 43 6.81 -12.71 -6.90
CA VAL A 43 6.79 -11.29 -7.36
C VAL A 43 6.84 -11.18 -8.89
N GLY A 44 7.43 -12.18 -9.56
CA GLY A 44 7.64 -12.20 -11.01
C GLY A 44 8.93 -11.50 -11.46
N TRP A 45 9.62 -12.10 -12.43
CA TRP A 45 10.92 -11.64 -12.95
C TRP A 45 10.88 -10.24 -13.57
N ILE A 46 9.76 -9.85 -14.17
CA ILE A 46 9.62 -8.54 -14.82
C ILE A 46 9.72 -7.40 -13.81
N ARG A 47 9.02 -7.52 -12.67
CA ARG A 47 9.07 -6.51 -11.60
C ARG A 47 10.47 -6.43 -10.98
N TRP A 48 11.09 -7.57 -10.74
CA TRP A 48 12.47 -7.63 -10.28
C TRP A 48 13.45 -6.97 -11.24
N GLY A 49 13.38 -7.31 -12.54
CA GLY A 49 14.21 -6.71 -13.57
C GLY A 49 14.00 -5.19 -13.70
N GLY A 50 12.75 -4.73 -13.56
CA GLY A 50 12.42 -3.30 -13.54
C GLY A 50 13.06 -2.56 -12.36
N LEU A 51 12.97 -3.13 -11.15
CA LEU A 51 13.50 -2.52 -9.92
C LEU A 51 15.03 -2.44 -9.99
N ALA A 52 15.68 -3.54 -10.35
CA ALA A 52 17.12 -3.60 -10.54
C ALA A 52 17.59 -2.58 -11.58
N SER A 53 16.88 -2.46 -12.70
CA SER A 53 17.20 -1.49 -13.76
C SER A 53 17.10 -0.05 -13.26
N LEU A 54 16.04 0.31 -12.54
CA LEU A 54 15.88 1.66 -11.97
C LEU A 54 16.97 1.98 -10.93
N VAL A 55 17.33 1.02 -10.08
CA VAL A 55 18.41 1.18 -9.11
C VAL A 55 19.75 1.39 -9.81
N VAL A 56 20.06 0.61 -10.86
CA VAL A 56 21.29 0.78 -11.66
C VAL A 56 21.31 2.13 -12.35
N ILE A 57 20.20 2.58 -12.95
CA ILE A 57 20.09 3.90 -13.58
C ILE A 57 20.30 5.01 -12.53
N ALA A 58 19.69 4.90 -11.36
CA ALA A 58 19.84 5.86 -10.26
C ALA A 58 21.29 5.93 -9.77
N ALA A 59 21.94 4.78 -9.54
CA ALA A 59 23.32 4.70 -9.08
C ALA A 59 24.30 5.25 -10.12
N THR A 60 24.17 4.85 -11.39
CA THR A 60 25.05 5.31 -12.47
C THR A 60 24.90 6.80 -12.75
N SER A 61 23.67 7.32 -12.74
CA SER A 61 23.43 8.76 -12.91
C SER A 61 23.94 9.58 -11.71
N LEU A 62 23.79 9.10 -10.48
CA LEU A 62 24.37 9.75 -9.30
C LEU A 62 25.90 9.74 -9.34
N ALA A 63 26.51 8.61 -9.69
CA ALA A 63 27.96 8.48 -9.87
C ALA A 63 28.48 9.44 -10.95
N ALA A 64 27.78 9.58 -12.07
CA ALA A 64 28.13 10.55 -13.11
C ALA A 64 28.05 12.00 -12.60
N VAL A 65 27.05 12.36 -11.79
CA VAL A 65 26.95 13.70 -11.18
C VAL A 65 28.12 13.96 -10.22
N LEU A 66 28.52 12.96 -9.42
CA LEU A 66 29.65 13.05 -8.50
C LEU A 66 31.00 13.09 -9.22
N MET A 67 31.21 12.27 -10.26
CA MET A 67 32.44 12.25 -11.06
C MET A 67 32.65 13.58 -11.80
N THR A 68 31.60 14.16 -12.39
CA THR A 68 31.73 15.49 -13.03
C THR A 68 32.09 16.61 -12.05
N ARG A 69 31.84 16.39 -10.74
CA ARG A 69 32.25 17.31 -9.68
C ARG A 69 33.70 17.09 -9.28
N THR A 70 34.13 15.84 -9.04
CA THR A 70 35.51 15.54 -8.63
C THR A 70 36.52 15.93 -9.72
N GLN A 71 36.18 15.73 -11.00
CA GLN A 71 37.02 16.20 -12.11
C GLN A 71 37.15 17.72 -12.15
N ARG A 72 36.07 18.47 -11.90
CA ARG A 72 36.12 19.95 -11.87
C ARG A 72 36.91 20.49 -10.68
N TRP A 73 36.85 19.81 -9.54
CA TRP A 73 37.68 20.13 -8.38
C TRP A 73 39.18 19.91 -8.67
N ARG A 74 39.55 18.83 -9.36
CA ARG A 74 40.95 18.56 -9.74
C ARG A 74 41.51 19.58 -10.75
N VAL A 75 40.66 20.16 -11.60
CA VAL A 75 41.07 21.13 -12.65
C VAL A 75 41.15 22.58 -12.12
N GLY A 76 41.03 22.80 -10.80
CA GLY A 76 41.31 24.12 -10.18
C GLY A 76 40.28 25.22 -10.46
N LEU A 77 39.19 24.92 -11.17
CA LEU A 77 38.14 25.89 -11.48
C LEU A 77 37.20 26.08 -10.27
N ARG A 78 37.37 27.24 -9.63
CA ARG A 78 36.66 27.75 -8.44
C ARG A 78 35.12 27.81 -8.61
N GLN A 79 34.45 27.77 -7.45
CA GLN A 79 33.02 27.99 -7.19
C GLN A 79 32.04 26.96 -7.79
N SER A 80 31.93 25.80 -7.15
CA SER A 80 30.66 25.07 -7.22
C SER A 80 29.58 25.94 -6.58
N SER A 81 28.64 26.45 -7.38
CA SER A 81 27.48 27.19 -6.90
C SER A 81 26.83 26.42 -5.74
N LEU A 82 26.65 27.08 -4.59
CA LEU A 82 25.96 26.55 -3.41
C LEU A 82 24.63 25.87 -3.78
N ARG A 83 23.92 26.43 -4.77
CA ARG A 83 22.69 25.86 -5.34
C ARG A 83 22.86 24.42 -5.83
N ARG A 84 23.99 24.09 -6.47
CA ARG A 84 24.28 22.75 -6.99
C ARG A 84 24.61 21.76 -5.87
N LEU A 85 25.26 22.23 -4.80
CA LEU A 85 25.53 21.40 -3.63
C LEU A 85 24.22 21.03 -2.94
N LEU A 86 23.38 22.04 -2.69
CA LEU A 86 22.05 21.85 -2.11
C LEU A 86 21.21 20.90 -2.96
N ALA A 87 21.19 21.06 -4.29
CA ALA A 87 20.44 20.16 -5.17
C ALA A 87 20.91 18.68 -5.05
N ILE A 88 22.23 18.43 -5.00
CA ILE A 88 22.76 17.07 -4.87
C ILE A 88 22.40 16.48 -3.51
N THR A 89 22.59 17.25 -2.43
CA THR A 89 22.27 16.79 -1.09
C THR A 89 20.77 16.52 -0.94
N THR A 90 19.90 17.35 -1.51
CA THR A 90 18.45 17.13 -1.53
C THR A 90 18.10 15.83 -2.25
N VAL A 91 18.70 15.56 -3.40
CA VAL A 91 18.45 14.31 -4.13
C VAL A 91 18.90 13.08 -3.36
N ILE A 92 20.08 13.12 -2.74
CA ILE A 92 20.57 12.02 -1.89
C ILE A 92 19.61 11.82 -0.72
N ALA A 93 19.19 12.90 -0.06
CA ALA A 93 18.22 12.85 1.03
C ALA A 93 16.87 12.27 0.58
N LEU A 94 16.40 12.57 -0.63
CA LEU A 94 15.17 11.99 -1.18
C LEU A 94 15.29 10.49 -1.43
N TRP A 95 16.42 10.00 -1.94
CA TRP A 95 16.65 8.56 -2.08
C TRP A 95 16.73 7.86 -0.73
N CYS A 96 17.44 8.43 0.23
CA CYS A 96 17.47 7.89 1.60
C CYS A 96 16.07 7.89 2.22
N GLY A 97 15.31 8.97 2.06
CA GLY A 97 13.93 9.07 2.52
C GLY A 97 13.02 8.03 1.88
N LEU A 98 13.17 7.75 0.58
CA LEU A 98 12.44 6.70 -0.11
C LEU A 98 12.73 5.32 0.48
N VAL A 99 13.99 5.00 0.75
CA VAL A 99 14.38 3.71 1.35
C VAL A 99 13.83 3.58 2.78
N ILE A 100 13.93 4.63 3.59
CA ILE A 100 13.48 4.61 4.99
C ILE A 100 11.95 4.58 5.08
N HIS A 101 11.25 5.33 4.23
CA HIS A 101 9.79 5.53 4.30
C HIS A 101 9.02 4.78 3.21
N HIS A 102 9.61 3.74 2.60
CA HIS A 102 8.95 2.98 1.53
C HIS A 102 7.61 2.38 1.97
N GLU A 103 7.52 1.87 3.21
CA GLU A 103 6.25 1.34 3.77
C GLU A 103 5.18 2.43 3.89
N SER A 104 5.55 3.64 4.30
CA SER A 104 4.63 4.77 4.40
C SER A 104 4.14 5.24 3.02
N ILE A 105 5.02 5.23 2.02
CA ILE A 105 4.66 5.56 0.63
C ILE A 105 3.71 4.50 0.07
N ALA A 106 4.00 3.22 0.29
CA ALA A 106 3.13 2.12 -0.11
C ALA A 106 1.77 2.18 0.59
N TRP A 107 1.73 2.56 1.88
CA TRP A 107 0.49 2.78 2.62
C TRP A 107 -0.36 3.90 2.03
N GLN A 108 0.24 5.06 1.73
CA GLN A 108 -0.49 6.15 1.06
C GLN A 108 -0.95 5.74 -0.34
N GLY A 109 -0.14 4.97 -1.06
CA GLY A 109 -0.51 4.36 -2.32
C GLY A 109 -1.75 3.47 -2.21
N LYS A 110 -1.76 2.57 -1.23
CA LYS A 110 -2.90 1.70 -0.90
C LYS A 110 -4.14 2.52 -0.57
N ARG A 111 -4.01 3.53 0.28
CA ARG A 111 -5.09 4.48 0.61
C ARG A 111 -5.71 5.08 -0.65
N VAL A 112 -4.91 5.58 -1.59
CA VAL A 112 -5.43 6.17 -2.85
C VAL A 112 -6.15 5.12 -3.70
N ARG A 113 -5.57 3.91 -3.84
CA ARG A 113 -6.21 2.80 -4.58
C ARG A 113 -7.58 2.45 -4.00
N PHE A 114 -7.70 2.37 -2.68
CA PHE A 114 -8.97 2.08 -2.01
C PHE A 114 -9.95 3.26 -2.02
N ALA A 115 -9.46 4.50 -1.93
CA ALA A 115 -10.30 5.69 -2.05
C ALA A 115 -11.03 5.76 -3.41
N TRP A 116 -10.38 5.32 -4.49
CA TRP A 116 -11.01 5.21 -5.81
C TRP A 116 -11.99 4.04 -5.95
N ARG A 117 -12.10 3.19 -4.94
CA ARG A 117 -12.90 1.95 -4.95
C ARG A 117 -13.95 1.93 -3.85
N ILE A 118 -14.23 3.08 -3.24
CA ILE A 118 -15.26 3.19 -2.20
C ILE A 118 -16.60 2.66 -2.72
N ASP A 119 -16.96 2.91 -3.96
CA ASP A 119 -18.23 2.45 -4.52
C ASP A 119 -18.34 0.91 -4.57
N GLU A 120 -17.23 0.20 -4.82
CA GLU A 120 -17.20 -1.28 -4.79
C GLU A 120 -17.35 -1.81 -3.37
N LEU A 121 -16.69 -1.18 -2.39
CA LEU A 121 -16.84 -1.52 -0.98
C LEU A 121 -18.26 -1.22 -0.47
N GLU A 122 -18.82 -0.09 -0.91
CA GLU A 122 -20.16 0.37 -0.59
C GLU A 122 -21.21 -0.59 -1.12
N ALA A 123 -21.05 -1.12 -2.33
CA ALA A 123 -21.95 -2.11 -2.91
C ALA A 123 -22.05 -3.40 -2.06
N ILE A 124 -20.97 -3.78 -1.37
CA ILE A 124 -20.95 -4.92 -0.45
C ILE A 124 -21.62 -4.56 0.88
N VAL A 125 -21.29 -3.41 1.47
CA VAL A 125 -21.65 -3.08 2.85
C VAL A 125 -23.00 -2.38 2.99
N ALA A 126 -23.44 -1.59 2.01
CA ALA A 126 -24.71 -0.89 2.04
C ALA A 126 -25.92 -1.78 2.37
N PRO A 127 -26.11 -2.98 1.76
CA PRO A 127 -27.22 -3.86 2.15
C PRO A 127 -27.10 -4.37 3.59
N LEU A 128 -25.87 -4.65 4.04
CA LEU A 128 -25.59 -5.21 5.37
C LEU A 128 -25.85 -4.22 6.52
N ARG A 129 -25.83 -2.91 6.24
CA ARG A 129 -26.20 -1.88 7.23
C ARG A 129 -27.65 -1.97 7.66
N ASN A 130 -28.53 -2.28 6.71
CA ASN A 130 -29.98 -2.32 6.94
C ASN A 130 -30.44 -3.71 7.35
N GLN A 131 -29.83 -4.76 6.77
CA GLN A 131 -30.22 -6.14 6.99
C GLN A 131 -29.00 -7.02 7.17
N TRP A 132 -28.74 -7.38 8.43
CA TRP A 132 -27.68 -8.32 8.76
C TRP A 132 -28.21 -9.76 8.72
N PRO A 133 -27.55 -10.69 8.01
CA PRO A 133 -28.01 -12.07 7.93
C PRO A 133 -27.93 -12.79 9.28
N GLU A 134 -29.01 -13.47 9.67
CA GLU A 134 -29.06 -14.27 10.91
C GLU A 134 -28.69 -15.74 10.70
N ARG A 135 -28.59 -16.18 9.45
CA ARG A 135 -28.35 -17.57 9.04
C ARG A 135 -27.42 -17.60 7.83
N ASP A 136 -26.79 -18.75 7.61
CA ASP A 136 -26.01 -19.04 6.41
C ASP A 136 -26.84 -18.81 5.14
N GLY A 137 -26.17 -18.40 4.07
CA GLY A 137 -26.83 -18.10 2.83
C GLY A 137 -25.88 -17.59 1.76
N GLU A 138 -26.42 -16.81 0.83
CA GLU A 138 -25.69 -16.23 -0.28
C GLU A 138 -26.02 -14.74 -0.39
N LEU A 139 -24.99 -13.91 -0.56
CA LEU A 139 -25.12 -12.48 -0.82
C LEU A 139 -24.83 -12.20 -2.29
N PRO A 140 -25.61 -11.33 -2.97
CA PRO A 140 -25.41 -11.04 -4.39
C PRO A 140 -24.00 -10.57 -4.77
N ALA A 141 -23.34 -9.82 -3.88
CA ALA A 141 -22.03 -9.22 -4.14
C ALA A 141 -20.85 -10.11 -3.71
N THR A 142 -21.05 -11.02 -2.75
CA THR A 142 -19.95 -11.75 -2.10
C THR A 142 -20.07 -13.27 -2.19
N GLY A 143 -21.18 -13.78 -2.73
CA GLY A 143 -21.43 -15.21 -2.85
C GLY A 143 -21.80 -15.88 -1.52
N PRO A 144 -21.60 -17.20 -1.41
CA PRO A 144 -22.02 -17.97 -0.24
C PRO A 144 -21.19 -17.63 1.00
N PHE A 145 -21.85 -17.61 2.17
CA PHE A 145 -21.23 -17.29 3.45
C PHE A 145 -21.78 -18.17 4.58
N MET A 146 -20.99 -18.26 5.65
CA MET A 146 -21.39 -18.84 6.94
C MET A 146 -21.54 -17.72 7.98
N ALA A 147 -22.66 -17.69 8.69
CA ALA A 147 -22.96 -16.70 9.72
C ALA A 147 -22.48 -17.20 11.08
N TYR A 148 -21.58 -16.45 11.74
CA TYR A 148 -20.95 -16.83 12.99
C TYR A 148 -20.92 -15.68 14.01
N PRO A 149 -21.05 -15.93 15.32
CA PRO A 149 -21.43 -17.20 15.95
C PRO A 149 -22.92 -17.51 15.75
N PHE A 150 -23.30 -18.79 15.93
CA PHE A 150 -24.70 -19.22 15.79
C PHE A 150 -25.63 -18.49 16.77
N GLY A 151 -26.80 -18.07 16.27
CA GLY A 151 -27.86 -17.42 17.05
C GLY A 151 -27.72 -15.90 17.18
N ARG A 152 -26.50 -15.35 17.18
CA ARG A 152 -26.24 -13.91 17.13
C ARG A 152 -25.01 -13.63 16.25
N PRO A 153 -25.12 -13.83 14.94
CA PRO A 153 -23.96 -13.70 14.07
C PRO A 153 -23.48 -12.27 14.01
N THR A 154 -22.18 -12.09 14.23
CA THR A 154 -21.46 -10.80 14.10
C THR A 154 -20.41 -10.86 13.01
N THR A 155 -20.11 -12.05 12.48
CA THR A 155 -19.14 -12.28 11.42
C THR A 155 -19.75 -13.15 10.33
N LEU A 156 -19.54 -12.76 9.07
CA LEU A 156 -19.84 -13.53 7.89
C LEU A 156 -18.52 -14.05 7.32
N VAL A 157 -18.29 -15.35 7.43
CA VAL A 157 -17.14 -16.03 6.84
C VAL A 157 -17.49 -16.36 5.40
N LEU A 158 -16.82 -15.72 4.45
CA LEU A 158 -17.13 -15.90 3.04
C LEU A 158 -16.52 -17.21 2.55
N LEU A 159 -17.35 -18.07 1.93
CA LEU A 159 -16.91 -19.36 1.38
C LEU A 159 -16.30 -19.19 -0.02
N GLN A 160 -16.62 -18.08 -0.66
CA GLN A 160 -15.95 -17.59 -1.85
C GLN A 160 -15.34 -16.25 -1.53
N SER A 161 -14.13 -16.02 -2.01
CA SER A 161 -13.41 -14.76 -1.88
C SER A 161 -13.80 -13.88 -3.07
N PRO A 162 -14.79 -12.96 -2.97
CA PRO A 162 -15.11 -12.07 -4.07
C PRO A 162 -13.91 -11.16 -4.35
N ALA A 163 -13.54 -11.05 -5.62
CA ALA A 163 -12.48 -10.15 -6.02
C ALA A 163 -12.95 -8.69 -5.94
N LEU A 164 -12.26 -7.89 -5.14
CA LEU A 164 -12.30 -6.43 -5.18
C LEU A 164 -11.26 -5.96 -6.21
N ALA A 165 -11.67 -5.11 -7.14
CA ALA A 165 -10.87 -4.73 -8.30
C ALA A 165 -10.35 -5.94 -9.13
N SER A 166 -9.54 -5.65 -10.16
CA SER A 166 -8.94 -6.62 -11.09
C SER A 166 -8.13 -7.73 -10.40
N GLN A 167 -8.82 -8.79 -9.95
CA GLN A 167 -8.35 -10.15 -9.59
C GLN A 167 -7.29 -10.29 -8.48
N HIS A 168 -7.00 -9.27 -7.68
CA HIS A 168 -5.84 -9.31 -6.78
C HIS A 168 -6.10 -8.93 -5.32
N VAL A 169 -7.28 -8.39 -5.00
CA VAL A 169 -7.73 -8.16 -3.63
C VAL A 169 -9.02 -8.93 -3.42
N TYR A 170 -9.19 -9.53 -2.25
CA TYR A 170 -10.37 -10.29 -1.94
C TYR A 170 -10.89 -9.99 -0.55
N VAL A 171 -12.20 -10.13 -0.34
CA VAL A 171 -12.78 -10.12 1.01
C VAL A 171 -12.83 -11.55 1.52
N SER A 172 -12.27 -11.82 2.71
CA SER A 172 -12.36 -13.16 3.34
C SER A 172 -13.45 -13.23 4.40
N ALA A 173 -13.67 -12.14 5.11
CA ALA A 173 -14.65 -12.06 6.17
C ALA A 173 -15.24 -10.65 6.26
N ILE A 174 -16.49 -10.59 6.74
CA ILE A 174 -17.20 -9.34 7.02
C ILE A 174 -17.64 -9.37 8.47
N GLU A 175 -17.26 -8.38 9.26
CA GLU A 175 -17.63 -8.30 10.67
C GLU A 175 -18.48 -7.08 10.96
N ARG A 176 -19.44 -7.21 11.86
CA ARG A 176 -20.26 -6.14 12.40
C ARG A 176 -19.93 -5.94 13.87
N CYS A 177 -19.64 -4.71 14.22
CA CYS A 177 -19.46 -4.28 15.60
C CYS A 177 -20.77 -3.79 16.21
N ASP A 178 -20.83 -3.76 17.53
CA ASP A 178 -22.00 -3.34 18.30
C ASP A 178 -22.40 -1.87 18.04
N ASP A 179 -21.43 -1.04 17.68
CA ASP A 179 -21.64 0.37 17.31
C ASP A 179 -22.19 0.54 15.88
N GLY A 180 -22.37 -0.56 15.14
CA GLY A 180 -22.84 -0.58 13.76
C GLY A 180 -21.73 -0.44 12.72
N ALA A 181 -20.45 -0.36 13.12
CA ALA A 181 -19.35 -0.42 12.16
C ALA A 181 -19.33 -1.78 11.44
N ILE A 182 -18.95 -1.77 10.16
CA ILE A 182 -18.82 -2.97 9.34
C ILE A 182 -17.40 -3.03 8.79
N LYS A 183 -16.72 -4.14 9.02
CA LYS A 183 -15.30 -4.35 8.75
C LYS A 183 -15.12 -5.45 7.72
N LEU A 184 -14.38 -5.16 6.65
CA LEU A 184 -14.05 -6.10 5.58
C LEU A 184 -12.59 -6.52 5.74
N GLN A 185 -12.34 -7.79 6.00
CA GLN A 185 -10.99 -8.34 6.05
C GLN A 185 -10.47 -8.55 4.63
N LEU A 186 -9.38 -7.87 4.27
CA LEU A 186 -8.80 -7.91 2.94
C LEU A 186 -7.72 -9.00 2.86
N THR A 187 -7.74 -9.77 1.78
CA THR A 187 -6.74 -10.79 1.44
C THR A 187 -6.23 -10.57 0.00
N GLY A 188 -5.19 -11.32 -0.41
CA GLY A 188 -4.54 -11.16 -1.72
C GLY A 188 -3.29 -10.27 -1.68
N THR A 189 -2.95 -9.62 -2.80
CA THR A 189 -1.69 -8.84 -2.92
C THR A 189 -1.68 -7.57 -2.06
N ASP A 190 -2.86 -7.02 -1.80
CA ASP A 190 -3.11 -5.96 -0.82
C ASP A 190 -3.81 -6.54 0.44
N GLY A 191 -3.58 -7.82 0.76
CA GLY A 191 -4.16 -8.46 1.93
C GLY A 191 -3.54 -8.01 3.26
N GLY A 192 -4.11 -8.51 4.37
CA GLY A 192 -3.61 -8.29 5.74
C GLY A 192 -4.04 -6.97 6.38
N ASP A 193 -4.78 -6.15 5.64
CA ASP A 193 -5.40 -4.92 6.14
C ASP A 193 -6.93 -5.04 6.07
N TRP A 194 -7.62 -4.06 6.62
CA TRP A 194 -9.08 -4.02 6.72
C TRP A 194 -9.61 -2.77 6.05
N ALA A 195 -10.77 -2.89 5.39
CA ALA A 195 -11.56 -1.75 4.96
C ALA A 195 -12.79 -1.66 5.87
N GLU A 196 -12.92 -0.57 6.61
CA GLU A 196 -13.94 -0.42 7.64
C GLU A 196 -14.85 0.76 7.32
N TRP A 197 -16.14 0.50 7.29
CA TRP A 197 -17.15 1.54 7.30
C TRP A 197 -17.61 1.81 8.73
N HIS A 198 -17.65 3.09 9.09
CA HIS A 198 -18.14 3.54 10.39
C HIS A 198 -19.34 4.48 10.24
N PRO A 199 -20.35 4.38 11.12
CA PRO A 199 -21.40 5.38 11.22
C PRO A 199 -20.83 6.74 11.68
N PRO A 200 -21.59 7.84 11.51
CA PRO A 200 -21.17 9.15 11.99
C PRO A 200 -20.75 9.11 13.46
N HIS A 201 -19.63 9.77 13.77
CA HIS A 201 -19.02 9.82 15.11
C HIS A 201 -18.36 8.53 15.62
N SER A 202 -18.39 7.43 14.86
CA SER A 202 -17.57 6.24 15.13
C SER A 202 -16.23 6.31 14.38
N ARG A 203 -15.21 5.62 14.90
CA ARG A 203 -13.85 5.54 14.33
C ARG A 203 -13.26 4.15 14.59
N PRO A 204 -12.28 3.71 13.76
CA PRO A 204 -11.57 2.46 14.00
C PRO A 204 -10.89 2.45 15.37
N ILE A 205 -11.09 1.34 16.09
CA ILE A 205 -10.45 1.04 17.38
C ILE A 205 -9.99 -0.43 17.38
N SER A 206 -9.12 -0.77 18.33
CA SER A 206 -8.79 -2.16 18.63
C SER A 206 -10.04 -2.93 19.04
N PHE A 207 -10.13 -4.20 18.66
CA PHE A 207 -11.31 -5.02 18.91
C PHE A 207 -10.94 -6.50 19.03
N VAL A 208 -11.91 -7.33 19.41
CA VAL A 208 -11.80 -8.80 19.36
C VAL A 208 -12.74 -9.26 18.26
N GLY A 209 -12.21 -9.97 17.26
CA GLY A 209 -12.98 -10.45 16.11
C GLY A 209 -13.99 -11.53 16.50
N GLY A 210 -14.88 -11.87 15.57
CA GLY A 210 -15.94 -12.85 15.84
C GLY A 210 -15.41 -14.24 16.18
N LEU A 211 -14.17 -14.57 15.79
CA LEU A 211 -13.48 -15.81 16.12
C LEU A 211 -12.65 -15.74 17.42
N ALA A 212 -12.89 -14.71 18.24
CA ALA A 212 -12.16 -14.41 19.48
C ALA A 212 -10.68 -14.02 19.29
N ASP A 213 -10.28 -13.64 18.07
CA ASP A 213 -8.95 -13.17 17.76
C ASP A 213 -8.78 -11.68 18.13
N PRO A 214 -7.78 -11.30 18.95
CA PRO A 214 -7.54 -9.91 19.29
C PRO A 214 -6.88 -9.16 18.13
N HIS A 215 -7.38 -7.96 17.82
CA HIS A 215 -6.84 -7.07 16.79
C HIS A 215 -6.46 -5.73 17.40
N GLN A 216 -5.15 -5.48 17.53
CA GLN A 216 -4.64 -4.21 18.06
C GLN A 216 -4.42 -3.20 16.95
N LEU A 217 -5.05 -2.03 17.06
CA LEU A 217 -4.99 -0.99 16.03
C LEU A 217 -3.57 -0.44 15.89
N ARG A 218 -2.96 -0.64 14.71
CA ARG A 218 -1.65 -0.08 14.38
C ARG A 218 -1.76 1.25 13.65
N THR A 219 -2.60 1.30 12.61
CA THR A 219 -2.85 2.54 11.87
C THR A 219 -4.23 2.53 11.23
N ALA A 220 -4.86 3.71 11.17
CA ALA A 220 -6.12 3.93 10.48
C ALA A 220 -6.01 5.21 9.65
N THR A 221 -6.50 5.17 8.42
CA THR A 221 -6.53 6.35 7.55
C THR A 221 -7.86 6.44 6.82
N ALA A 222 -8.51 7.60 6.91
CA ALA A 222 -9.76 7.84 6.21
C ALA A 222 -9.55 7.81 4.69
N ILE A 223 -10.42 7.05 4.02
CA ILE A 223 -10.48 6.96 2.55
C ILE A 223 -11.69 7.70 1.96
N GLY A 224 -12.71 8.03 2.77
CA GLY A 224 -13.84 8.88 2.39
C GLY A 224 -15.20 8.28 2.79
N SER A 225 -16.26 9.10 2.88
CA SER A 225 -17.64 8.61 3.11
C SER A 225 -17.83 7.67 4.32
N GLY A 226 -17.12 7.92 5.43
CA GLY A 226 -17.15 7.07 6.62
C GLY A 226 -16.26 5.82 6.54
N TRP A 227 -15.56 5.63 5.42
CA TRP A 227 -14.63 4.53 5.22
C TRP A 227 -13.21 4.85 5.69
N TYR A 228 -12.58 3.83 6.25
CA TYR A 228 -11.21 3.82 6.72
C TYR A 228 -10.47 2.61 6.15
N LEU A 229 -9.21 2.81 5.77
CA LEU A 229 -8.25 1.74 5.60
C LEU A 229 -7.50 1.55 6.91
N VAL A 230 -7.50 0.33 7.43
CA VAL A 230 -7.06 0.03 8.78
C VAL A 230 -6.07 -1.13 8.76
N ARG A 231 -5.04 -1.05 9.59
CA ARG A 231 -4.08 -2.11 9.84
C ARG A 231 -4.09 -2.45 11.31
N TYR A 232 -4.19 -3.73 11.59
CA TYR A 232 -4.05 -4.30 12.93
C TYR A 232 -2.74 -5.07 13.03
N ASP A 233 -2.21 -5.18 14.23
CA ASP A 233 -1.17 -6.15 14.55
C ASP A 233 -1.79 -7.54 14.68
N ALA A 234 -1.05 -8.55 14.23
CA ALA A 234 -1.39 -9.96 14.31
C ALA A 234 -0.96 -10.56 15.64
#